data_AF-A0A9N8HRF2-F1
#
_entry.id   AF-A0A9N8HRF2-F1
#
_cell.length_a   1.000
_cell.length_b   1.000
_cell.length_c   1.000
_cell.angle_alpha   90.00
_cell.angle_beta   90.00
_cell.angle_gamma   90.00
#
_symmetry.space_group_name_H-M   'P 1'
#
loop_
_entity.id
_entity.type
_entity.pdbx_description
1 polymer ?
#
loop_
_entity_poly.entity_id
_entity_poly.type
_entity_poly.pdbx_seq_one_letter_code
_entity_poly.pdbx_strand_id
1 'polypeptide(L)'
;MAAMPSFKNAPRRTVGKMKNIPSLSSALVVVFLCLLAPSTDAFVVKTEPHEAAKNNYKDTAFSAGTTTRVSAVASGREPTVTECFPVQLNEFFKQPVPKTLKRSVSLYYEGETPESDLDSVTILTSAPSVPGCPRPLWLVMLASLPTGLLWYGYYKFAVEEEMLQMELERGNMPRGFGGYGTLGPFSYGMLLGPMAALFHVPGGLHWSILGVAFIYYTQFLLYDRVNELFTDEGKEAPLNVWWCLPIFFPFNIIVGLRQVHFLSQYLYEKRGANPPPKDPVADFFPFIGAEPFSWQEFLLTPRLWCRLLQDVEGVDNNKLPAPIREILSK
;
A
#
# COMPACT_ATOMS: atom_id res chain seq x y z
N MET A 1 -20.28 -55.81 -5.09
CA MET A 1 -20.73 -55.24 -6.38
C MET A 1 -22.00 -54.43 -6.11
N ALA A 2 -21.87 -53.11 -5.99
CA ALA A 2 -22.99 -52.17 -5.95
C ALA A 2 -22.51 -50.90 -6.69
N ALA A 3 -23.28 -50.50 -7.70
CA ALA A 3 -22.94 -49.45 -8.65
C ALA A 3 -23.23 -48.05 -8.08
N MET A 4 -22.31 -47.10 -8.30
CA MET A 4 -22.53 -45.67 -8.04
C MET A 4 -23.38 -45.02 -9.15
N PRO A 5 -24.28 -44.08 -8.82
CA PRO A 5 -25.06 -43.38 -9.82
C PRO A 5 -24.30 -42.19 -10.44
N SER A 6 -24.39 -42.14 -11.77
CA SER A 6 -23.94 -41.10 -12.69
C SER A 6 -24.65 -39.76 -12.45
N PHE A 7 -23.89 -38.70 -12.14
CA PHE A 7 -24.40 -37.32 -12.12
C PHE A 7 -24.55 -36.77 -13.55
N LYS A 8 -25.78 -36.38 -13.89
CA LYS A 8 -26.15 -35.73 -15.14
C LYS A 8 -25.83 -34.22 -15.10
N ASN A 9 -25.36 -33.75 -16.25
CA ASN A 9 -25.12 -32.38 -16.70
C ASN A 9 -26.02 -31.28 -16.09
N ALA A 10 -25.36 -30.26 -15.52
CA ALA A 10 -25.93 -28.93 -15.30
C ALA A 10 -25.55 -27.97 -16.46
N PRO A 11 -26.40 -27.01 -16.84
CA PRO A 11 -26.19 -26.18 -18.02
C PRO A 11 -25.09 -25.12 -17.84
N ARG A 12 -24.17 -25.04 -18.81
CA ARG A 12 -23.15 -23.99 -18.94
C ARG A 12 -23.83 -22.63 -19.13
N ARG A 13 -23.69 -21.73 -18.15
CA ARG A 13 -23.92 -20.29 -18.33
C ARG A 13 -22.74 -19.71 -19.13
N THR A 14 -23.04 -19.22 -20.32
CA THR A 14 -22.12 -18.42 -21.14
C THR A 14 -21.83 -17.09 -20.44
N VAL A 15 -20.59 -16.92 -19.98
CA VAL A 15 -20.08 -15.63 -19.48
C VAL A 15 -19.82 -14.73 -20.69
N GLY A 16 -20.57 -13.64 -20.77
CA GLY A 16 -20.38 -12.60 -21.79
C GLY A 16 -19.04 -11.92 -21.61
N LYS A 17 -18.31 -11.73 -22.73
CA LYS A 17 -17.11 -10.91 -22.80
C LYS A 17 -17.40 -9.50 -22.29
N MET A 18 -16.84 -9.13 -21.13
CA MET A 18 -16.74 -7.73 -20.73
C MET A 18 -15.72 -7.03 -21.64
N LYS A 19 -16.18 -5.92 -22.24
CA LYS A 19 -15.39 -5.02 -23.08
C LYS A 19 -14.34 -4.30 -22.24
N ASN A 20 -13.17 -4.11 -22.84
CA ASN A 20 -12.04 -3.30 -22.35
C ASN A 20 -12.51 -1.98 -21.69
N ILE A 21 -12.38 -1.91 -20.37
CA ILE A 21 -12.42 -0.67 -19.60
C ILE A 21 -10.96 -0.17 -19.54
N PRO A 22 -10.64 1.07 -19.95
CA PRO A 22 -9.29 1.60 -19.79
C PRO A 22 -8.90 1.60 -18.30
N SER A 23 -7.69 1.15 -17.98
CA SER A 23 -7.21 1.00 -16.60
C SER A 23 -7.37 2.31 -15.81
N LEU A 24 -8.21 2.30 -14.77
CA LEU A 24 -8.49 3.44 -13.88
C LEU A 24 -7.22 4.10 -13.30
N SER A 25 -6.11 3.37 -13.25
CA SER A 25 -4.79 3.85 -12.86
C SER A 25 -4.34 5.08 -13.68
N SER A 26 -4.67 5.12 -14.97
CA SER A 26 -4.28 6.22 -15.86
C SER A 26 -5.12 7.49 -15.65
N ALA A 27 -6.40 7.33 -15.32
CA ALA A 27 -7.30 8.46 -15.03
C ALA A 27 -6.95 9.13 -13.70
N LEU A 28 -6.55 8.34 -12.69
CA LEU A 28 -6.13 8.88 -11.40
C LEU A 28 -4.81 9.66 -11.50
N VAL A 29 -3.87 9.19 -12.33
CA VAL A 29 -2.60 9.91 -12.63
C VAL A 29 -2.87 11.24 -13.33
N VAL A 30 -3.85 11.31 -14.24
CA VAL A 30 -4.21 12.56 -14.93
C VAL A 30 -4.88 13.56 -13.98
N VAL A 31 -5.82 13.12 -13.14
CA VAL A 31 -6.44 13.99 -12.13
C VAL A 31 -5.41 14.49 -11.11
N PHE A 32 -4.45 13.64 -10.74
CA PHE A 32 -3.35 14.00 -9.83
C PHE A 32 -2.37 15.02 -10.46
N LEU A 33 -2.04 14.88 -11.75
CA LEU A 33 -1.22 15.85 -12.49
C LEU A 33 -1.94 17.19 -12.69
N CYS A 34 -3.27 17.17 -12.90
CA CYS A 34 -4.08 18.38 -13.04
C CYS A 34 -4.22 19.18 -11.74
N LEU A 35 -4.21 18.50 -10.57
CA LEU A 35 -4.24 19.16 -9.26
C LEU A 35 -2.87 19.72 -8.83
N LEU A 36 -1.79 19.32 -9.50
CA LEU A 36 -0.40 19.72 -9.22
C LEU A 36 0.16 20.74 -10.22
N ALA A 37 -0.61 21.15 -11.24
CA ALA A 37 -0.18 22.18 -12.17
C ALA A 37 -0.13 23.55 -11.44
N PRO A 38 1.05 24.19 -11.31
CA PRO A 38 1.13 25.54 -10.75
C PRO A 38 0.36 26.50 -11.68
N SER A 39 -0.42 27.40 -11.08
CA SER A 39 -0.99 28.56 -11.79
C SER A 39 0.15 29.29 -12.51
N THR A 40 0.04 29.41 -13.83
CA THR A 40 1.06 29.97 -14.73
C THR A 40 1.20 31.50 -14.65
N ASP A 41 0.59 32.16 -13.67
CA ASP A 41 0.48 33.63 -13.67
C ASP A 41 1.62 34.36 -12.96
N ALA A 42 2.69 33.66 -12.55
CA ALA A 42 3.78 34.29 -11.79
C ALA A 42 5.17 34.07 -12.42
N PHE A 43 5.36 34.43 -13.70
CA PHE A 43 6.71 34.70 -14.23
C PHE A 43 6.68 35.57 -15.50
N VAL A 44 6.39 36.87 -15.35
CA VAL A 44 6.71 37.87 -16.40
C VAL A 44 8.10 38.43 -16.09
N VAL A 45 9.13 37.89 -16.75
CA VAL A 45 10.47 38.49 -16.76
C VAL A 45 10.49 39.55 -17.86
N LYS A 46 10.63 40.81 -17.44
CA LYS A 46 10.80 41.97 -18.29
C LYS A 46 12.25 41.95 -18.83
N THR A 47 12.42 41.60 -20.10
CA THR A 47 13.73 41.70 -20.78
C THR A 47 13.90 43.09 -21.38
N GLU A 48 14.88 43.86 -20.91
CA GLU A 48 15.43 45.00 -21.64
C GLU A 48 16.56 44.52 -22.58
N PRO A 49 16.71 45.13 -23.77
CA PRO A 49 17.74 44.71 -24.72
C PRO A 49 19.03 45.51 -24.50
N HIS A 50 20.16 44.82 -24.41
CA HIS A 50 21.46 45.47 -24.65
C HIS A 50 22.34 44.60 -25.55
N GLU A 51 22.67 45.25 -26.67
CA GLU A 51 23.80 45.15 -27.59
C GLU A 51 24.67 43.90 -27.71
N ALA A 52 24.85 43.54 -28.98
CA ALA A 52 25.78 42.57 -29.51
C ALA A 52 27.26 42.96 -29.31
N ALA A 53 28.07 42.00 -28.88
CA ALA A 53 29.51 42.04 -29.10
C ALA A 53 30.03 40.64 -29.49
N LYS A 54 30.72 40.61 -30.63
CA LYS A 54 31.37 39.47 -31.27
C LYS A 54 32.65 39.05 -30.54
N ASN A 55 32.90 37.72 -30.51
CA ASN A 55 34.14 37.01 -30.91
C ASN A 55 34.66 35.95 -29.91
N ASN A 56 34.78 34.72 -30.47
CA ASN A 56 35.86 33.73 -30.33
C ASN A 56 36.70 33.68 -29.03
N TYR A 57 36.54 32.60 -28.26
CA TYR A 57 37.68 31.95 -27.61
C TYR A 57 37.44 30.44 -27.41
N LYS A 58 38.55 29.71 -27.44
CA LYS A 58 38.73 28.27 -27.64
C LYS A 58 38.19 27.39 -26.51
N ASP A 59 37.78 26.19 -26.92
CA ASP A 59 37.42 25.04 -26.10
C ASP A 59 38.51 24.65 -25.10
N THR A 60 38.18 24.73 -23.80
CA THR A 60 38.62 23.77 -22.79
C THR A 60 37.76 23.94 -21.54
N ALA A 61 36.71 23.12 -21.38
CA ALA A 61 36.10 22.87 -20.07
C ALA A 61 35.29 21.57 -20.05
N PHE A 62 35.74 20.69 -19.17
CA PHE A 62 35.00 19.77 -18.31
C PHE A 62 33.52 20.16 -18.06
N SER A 63 32.59 19.20 -18.13
CA SER A 63 31.56 18.90 -17.11
C SER A 63 30.21 18.41 -17.66
N ALA A 64 29.64 17.45 -16.92
CA ALA A 64 28.23 17.08 -16.83
C ALA A 64 27.57 16.37 -18.03
N GLY A 65 27.93 15.08 -18.18
CA GLY A 65 27.08 14.12 -18.88
C GLY A 65 25.78 13.84 -18.10
N THR A 66 24.73 14.59 -18.41
CA THR A 66 23.33 14.22 -18.10
C THR A 66 22.58 14.11 -19.42
N THR A 67 22.70 12.97 -20.08
CA THR A 67 21.78 12.57 -21.16
C THR A 67 21.67 11.06 -21.18
N THR A 68 20.90 10.52 -20.23
CA THR A 68 20.48 9.12 -20.27
C THR A 68 19.01 9.03 -19.91
N ARG A 69 18.16 9.69 -20.69
CA ARG A 69 16.70 9.50 -20.60
C ARG A 69 15.97 9.84 -21.89
N VAL A 70 16.37 9.24 -23.02
CA VAL A 70 15.50 9.14 -24.22
C VAL A 70 15.65 7.79 -24.96
N SER A 71 16.64 6.93 -24.69
CA SER A 71 16.86 5.74 -25.54
C SER A 71 15.99 4.50 -25.25
N ALA A 72 15.24 4.43 -24.16
CA ALA A 72 14.46 3.22 -23.86
C ALA A 72 13.16 3.07 -24.69
N VAL A 73 12.61 4.18 -25.22
CA VAL A 73 11.39 4.16 -26.04
C VAL A 73 11.69 3.73 -27.50
N ALA A 74 12.97 3.66 -27.89
CA ALA A 74 13.39 3.38 -29.27
C ALA A 74 13.69 1.91 -29.58
N SER A 75 13.60 0.97 -28.64
CA SER A 75 14.05 -0.43 -28.87
C SER A 75 12.96 -1.50 -28.95
N GLY A 76 11.68 -1.18 -28.70
CA GLY A 76 10.60 -2.20 -28.71
C GLY A 76 10.79 -3.35 -27.71
N ARG A 77 11.77 -3.25 -26.81
CA ARG A 77 12.06 -4.24 -25.78
C ARG A 77 11.20 -3.94 -24.56
N GLU A 78 10.38 -4.90 -24.15
CA GLU A 78 9.67 -4.79 -22.87
C GLU A 78 10.70 -4.65 -21.74
N PRO A 79 10.51 -3.69 -20.81
CA PRO A 79 11.41 -3.51 -19.69
C PRO A 79 11.46 -4.80 -18.89
N THR A 80 12.67 -5.22 -18.51
CA THR A 80 12.80 -6.37 -17.61
C THR A 80 12.18 -6.04 -16.25
N VAL A 81 11.71 -7.04 -15.51
CA VAL A 81 11.06 -6.86 -14.19
C VAL A 81 11.97 -6.05 -13.23
N THR A 82 13.29 -6.18 -13.35
CA THR A 82 14.31 -5.43 -12.61
C THR A 82 14.47 -3.97 -13.02
N GLU A 83 13.97 -3.57 -14.19
CA GLU A 83 14.06 -2.21 -14.74
C GLU A 83 12.78 -1.39 -14.51
N CYS A 84 11.78 -1.92 -13.80
CA CYS A 84 10.55 -1.19 -13.54
C CYS A 84 10.77 -0.04 -12.54
N PHE A 85 9.96 1.02 -12.67
CA PHE A 85 10.06 2.20 -11.81
C PHE A 85 9.94 1.90 -10.30
N PRO A 86 9.03 1.03 -9.84
CA PRO A 86 8.92 0.75 -8.41
C PRO A 86 10.18 0.11 -7.80
N VAL A 87 10.81 -0.83 -8.52
CA VAL A 87 12.08 -1.46 -8.09
C VAL A 87 13.22 -0.43 -8.10
N GLN A 88 13.30 0.41 -9.13
CA GLN A 88 14.31 1.46 -9.19
C GLN A 88 14.18 2.46 -8.04
N LEU A 89 12.95 2.85 -7.68
CA LEU A 89 12.70 3.75 -6.57
C LEU A 89 13.11 3.11 -5.25
N ASN A 90 12.81 1.83 -5.06
CA ASN A 90 13.25 1.07 -3.88
C ASN A 90 14.77 1.07 -3.75
N GLU A 91 15.47 0.71 -4.83
CA GLU A 91 16.93 0.66 -4.85
C GLU A 91 17.57 2.05 -4.65
N PHE A 92 16.97 3.11 -5.20
CA PHE A 92 17.42 4.48 -4.96
C PHE A 92 17.39 4.84 -3.47
N PHE A 93 16.26 4.59 -2.78
CA PHE A 93 16.15 4.90 -1.34
C PHE A 93 16.90 3.93 -0.43
N LYS A 94 17.27 2.75 -0.95
CA LYS A 94 18.13 1.79 -0.27
C LYS A 94 19.60 2.24 -0.26
N GLN A 95 20.09 2.91 -1.31
CA GLN A 95 21.51 3.37 -1.39
C GLN A 95 22.02 4.11 -0.15
N PRO A 96 21.35 5.15 0.38
CA PRO A 96 21.86 5.93 1.51
C PRO A 96 21.86 5.18 2.85
N VAL A 97 21.21 4.02 2.95
CA VAL A 97 21.08 3.31 4.23
C VAL A 97 22.44 2.68 4.64
N PRO A 98 22.92 2.90 5.88
CA PRO A 98 24.16 2.31 6.36
C PRO A 98 24.18 0.79 6.25
N LYS A 99 25.36 0.20 5.98
CA LYS A 99 25.52 -1.25 5.79
C LYS A 99 25.03 -2.07 7.00
N THR A 100 25.21 -1.57 8.22
CA THR A 100 24.76 -2.24 9.45
C THR A 100 23.23 -2.33 9.52
N LEU A 101 22.55 -1.23 9.19
CA LEU A 101 21.08 -1.21 9.11
C LEU A 101 20.59 -2.08 7.97
N LYS A 102 21.19 -1.98 6.78
CA LYS A 102 20.88 -2.84 5.63
C LYS A 102 20.94 -4.33 5.98
N ARG A 103 21.95 -4.77 6.73
CA ARG A 103 22.05 -6.18 7.16
C ARG A 103 20.98 -6.58 8.17
N SER A 104 20.50 -5.65 8.99
CA SER A 104 19.51 -5.93 10.02
C SER A 104 18.09 -6.00 9.45
N VAL A 105 17.84 -5.30 8.34
CA VAL A 105 16.52 -5.24 7.68
C VAL A 105 16.51 -5.86 6.28
N SER A 106 17.59 -6.55 5.89
CA SER A 106 17.66 -7.23 4.60
C SER A 106 16.71 -8.42 4.57
N LEU A 107 16.13 -8.66 3.38
CA LEU A 107 15.33 -9.84 3.12
C LEU A 107 16.08 -11.11 3.55
N TYR A 108 15.46 -11.84 4.48
CA TYR A 108 15.91 -13.14 4.95
C TYR A 108 15.17 -14.24 4.19
N TYR A 109 15.92 -15.15 3.57
CA TYR A 109 15.35 -16.33 2.92
C TYR A 109 15.35 -17.47 3.91
N GLU A 110 14.16 -17.93 4.27
CA GLU A 110 14.02 -18.97 5.27
C GLU A 110 14.21 -20.37 4.62
N GLY A 111 14.98 -21.23 5.29
CA GLY A 111 15.04 -22.66 4.97
C GLY A 111 13.81 -23.38 5.53
N GLU A 112 13.49 -24.59 5.03
CA GLU A 112 12.25 -25.37 5.26
C GLU A 112 11.92 -25.79 6.72
N THR A 113 12.14 -24.95 7.73
CA THR A 113 11.74 -25.20 9.12
C THR A 113 10.43 -24.49 9.44
N PRO A 114 9.39 -25.20 9.95
CA PRO A 114 8.12 -24.59 10.29
C PRO A 114 8.28 -23.66 11.51
N GLU A 115 7.93 -22.38 11.34
CA GLU A 115 8.00 -21.28 12.31
C GLU A 115 7.11 -21.42 13.56
N SER A 116 6.49 -22.58 13.82
CA SER A 116 5.49 -22.73 14.89
C SER A 116 6.01 -22.44 16.31
N ASP A 117 7.33 -22.37 16.48
CA ASP A 117 8.02 -22.20 17.76
C ASP A 117 8.73 -20.84 17.92
N LEU A 118 8.55 -19.89 17.00
CA LEU A 118 9.17 -18.57 17.14
C LEU A 118 8.52 -17.75 18.26
N ASP A 119 9.37 -17.25 19.16
CA ASP A 119 8.98 -16.33 20.23
C ASP A 119 8.29 -15.08 19.67
N SER A 120 7.29 -14.55 20.39
CA SER A 120 6.50 -13.39 19.97
C SER A 120 7.38 -12.16 19.69
N VAL A 121 8.47 -12.00 20.44
CA VAL A 121 9.44 -10.91 20.22
C VAL A 121 10.22 -11.15 18.91
N THR A 122 10.60 -12.39 18.62
CA THR A 122 11.29 -12.75 17.38
C THR A 122 10.39 -12.52 16.16
N ILE A 123 9.12 -12.91 16.22
CA ILE A 123 8.14 -12.65 15.15
C ILE A 123 7.98 -11.14 14.93
N LEU A 124 7.87 -10.37 16.02
CA LEU A 124 7.66 -8.93 15.94
C LEU A 124 8.87 -8.19 15.35
N THR A 125 10.07 -8.57 15.77
CA THR A 125 11.35 -7.97 15.37
C THR A 125 11.94 -8.57 14.09
N SER A 126 11.27 -9.57 13.52
CA SER A 126 11.73 -10.28 12.32
C SER A 126 12.00 -9.30 11.17
N ALA A 127 13.14 -9.52 10.51
CA ALA A 127 13.43 -8.87 9.24
C ALA A 127 12.36 -9.25 8.19
N PRO A 128 12.22 -8.49 7.11
CA PRO A 128 11.42 -8.92 5.96
C PRO A 128 11.90 -10.30 5.51
N SER A 129 10.98 -11.22 5.19
CA SER A 129 11.34 -12.60 4.88
C SER A 129 10.64 -13.17 3.64
N VAL A 130 11.21 -14.24 3.09
CA VAL A 130 10.63 -15.02 2.00
C VAL A 130 10.56 -16.49 2.44
N PRO A 131 9.36 -17.10 2.54
CA PRO A 131 8.03 -16.48 2.40
C PRO A 131 7.77 -15.40 3.48
N GLY A 132 6.81 -14.49 3.30
CA GLY A 132 6.58 -13.36 4.23
C GLY A 132 6.30 -13.80 5.68
N CYS A 133 6.73 -13.02 6.67
CA CYS A 133 6.58 -13.37 8.09
C CYS A 133 5.22 -12.91 8.64
N PRO A 134 4.43 -13.81 9.25
CA PRO A 134 3.13 -13.46 9.81
C PRO A 134 3.30 -12.61 11.07
N ARG A 135 3.00 -11.31 10.96
CA ARG A 135 3.06 -10.36 12.08
C ARG A 135 1.64 -10.09 12.60
N PRO A 136 1.21 -10.74 13.70
CA PRO A 136 -0.17 -10.65 14.15
C PRO A 136 -0.51 -9.24 14.64
N LEU A 137 -1.76 -8.81 14.40
CA LEU A 137 -2.19 -7.44 14.67
C LEU A 137 -1.98 -7.03 16.13
N TRP A 138 -2.29 -7.91 17.08
CA TRP A 138 -2.12 -7.59 18.51
C TRP A 138 -0.67 -7.23 18.87
N LEU A 139 0.32 -7.91 18.28
CA LEU A 139 1.73 -7.57 18.49
C LEU A 139 2.09 -6.24 17.83
N VAL A 140 1.63 -6.02 16.60
CA VAL A 140 1.84 -4.76 15.89
C VAL A 140 1.25 -3.60 16.68
N MET A 141 0.03 -3.73 17.21
CA MET A 141 -0.61 -2.72 18.04
C MET A 141 0.13 -2.48 19.35
N LEU A 142 0.48 -3.56 20.07
CA LEU A 142 1.17 -3.49 21.35
C LEU A 142 2.51 -2.75 21.23
N ALA A 143 3.24 -2.95 20.12
CA ALA A 143 4.51 -2.27 19.88
C ALA A 143 4.34 -0.85 19.32
N SER A 144 3.29 -0.61 18.52
CA SER A 144 3.08 0.68 17.85
C SER A 144 2.55 1.77 18.78
N LEU A 145 1.69 1.41 19.73
CA LEU A 145 1.13 2.38 20.70
C LEU A 145 2.20 3.08 21.56
N PRO A 146 3.10 2.35 22.26
CA PRO A 146 4.13 2.99 23.09
C PRO A 146 5.22 3.69 22.28
N THR A 147 5.43 3.29 21.02
CA THR A 147 6.46 3.87 20.14
C THR A 147 5.94 5.01 19.27
N GLY A 148 4.69 5.45 19.45
CA GLY A 148 4.11 6.55 18.68
C GLY A 148 4.05 6.25 17.17
N LEU A 149 3.67 5.02 16.80
CA LEU A 149 3.62 4.50 15.42
C LEU A 149 4.97 4.25 14.74
N LEU A 150 6.10 4.44 15.44
CA LEU A 150 7.41 4.10 14.87
C LEU A 150 7.48 2.61 14.50
N TRP A 151 6.96 1.74 15.38
CA TRP A 151 6.89 0.32 15.09
C TRP A 151 5.96 -0.02 13.92
N TYR A 152 4.86 0.71 13.78
CA TYR A 152 3.97 0.56 12.64
C TYR A 152 4.68 0.94 11.34
N GLY A 153 5.54 1.96 11.37
CA GLY A 153 6.44 2.29 10.27
C GLY A 153 7.36 1.12 9.90
N TYR A 154 7.99 0.47 10.87
CA TYR A 154 8.80 -0.73 10.62
C TYR A 154 7.98 -1.89 10.05
N TYR A 155 6.79 -2.15 10.60
CA TYR A 155 5.87 -3.14 10.05
C TYR A 155 5.51 -2.84 8.59
N LYS A 156 5.20 -1.57 8.26
CA LYS A 156 4.93 -1.13 6.88
C LYS A 156 6.11 -1.34 5.96
N PHE A 157 7.31 -0.99 6.43
CA PHE A 157 8.54 -1.25 5.71
C PHE A 157 8.66 -2.74 5.35
N ALA A 158 8.50 -3.62 6.34
CA ALA A 158 8.71 -5.04 6.14
C ALA A 158 7.68 -5.67 5.20
N VAL A 159 6.40 -5.36 5.39
CA VAL A 159 5.33 -5.84 4.51
C VAL A 159 5.51 -5.38 3.08
N GLU A 160 5.92 -4.13 2.85
CA GLU A 160 6.15 -3.64 1.49
C GLU A 160 7.32 -4.34 0.79
N GLU A 161 8.42 -4.62 1.51
CA GLU A 161 9.53 -5.42 0.97
C GLU A 161 9.10 -6.87 0.67
N GLU A 162 8.36 -7.51 1.57
CA GLU A 162 7.86 -8.88 1.40
C GLU A 162 6.90 -8.98 0.21
N MET A 163 5.96 -8.05 0.08
CA MET A 163 5.02 -7.99 -1.03
C MET A 163 5.72 -7.73 -2.36
N LEU A 164 6.69 -6.81 -2.40
CA LEU A 164 7.50 -6.58 -3.61
C LEU A 164 8.21 -7.87 -4.03
N GLN A 165 8.85 -8.57 -3.09
CA GLN A 165 9.57 -9.80 -3.38
C GLN A 165 8.65 -10.93 -3.86
N MET A 166 7.46 -11.07 -3.26
CA MET A 166 6.44 -12.01 -3.75
C MET A 166 5.98 -11.71 -5.18
N GLU A 167 5.81 -10.44 -5.55
CA GLU A 167 5.46 -10.04 -6.92
C GLU A 167 6.57 -10.40 -7.91
N LEU A 168 7.84 -10.15 -7.53
CA LEU A 168 9.01 -10.49 -8.33
C LEU A 168 9.14 -12.00 -8.56
N GLU A 169 8.94 -12.82 -7.53
CA GLU A 169 9.02 -14.29 -7.60
C GLU A 169 7.91 -14.90 -8.44
N ARG A 170 6.71 -14.30 -8.43
CA ARG A 170 5.59 -14.69 -9.29
C ARG A 170 5.79 -14.30 -10.76
N GLY A 171 6.81 -13.50 -11.08
CA GLY A 171 7.03 -12.96 -12.41
C GLY A 171 6.02 -11.88 -12.80
N ASN A 172 5.31 -11.31 -11.82
CA ASN A 172 4.35 -10.23 -12.06
C ASN A 172 5.10 -8.89 -12.16
N MET A 173 4.52 -7.94 -12.89
CA MET A 173 5.01 -6.55 -12.85
C MET A 173 4.73 -5.98 -11.46
N PRO A 174 5.76 -5.58 -10.70
CA PRO A 174 5.57 -5.12 -9.34
C PRO A 174 4.82 -3.80 -9.33
N ARG A 175 3.81 -3.73 -8.47
CA ARG A 175 3.00 -2.51 -8.29
C ARG A 175 3.45 -1.74 -7.06
N GLY A 176 4.02 -2.44 -6.08
CA GLY A 176 4.59 -1.87 -4.87
C GLY A 176 5.97 -1.27 -5.07
N PHE A 177 6.30 -0.26 -4.26
CA PHE A 177 7.61 0.39 -4.27
C PHE A 177 8.63 -0.25 -3.32
N GLY A 178 8.28 -1.34 -2.64
CA GLY A 178 9.09 -1.88 -1.54
C GLY A 178 9.06 -0.97 -0.30
N GLY A 179 9.68 -1.42 0.77
CA GLY A 179 9.75 -0.70 2.04
C GLY A 179 10.58 0.57 1.91
N TYR A 180 11.72 0.52 1.22
CA TYR A 180 12.57 1.72 1.02
C TYR A 180 11.89 2.71 0.08
N GLY A 181 11.30 2.25 -1.02
CA GLY A 181 10.63 3.12 -1.99
C GLY A 181 9.29 3.67 -1.49
N THR A 182 8.67 3.04 -0.49
CA THR A 182 7.46 3.55 0.16
C THR A 182 7.78 4.55 1.27
N LEU A 183 8.61 4.16 2.24
CA LEU A 183 8.90 5.04 3.38
C LEU A 183 9.93 6.12 3.07
N GLY A 184 10.86 5.87 2.15
CA GLY A 184 11.90 6.83 1.77
C GLY A 184 11.33 8.17 1.31
N PRO A 185 10.49 8.21 0.24
CA PRO A 185 9.88 9.45 -0.22
C PRO A 185 8.99 10.11 0.85
N PHE A 186 8.24 9.31 1.61
CA PHE A 186 7.39 9.82 2.69
C PHE A 186 8.22 10.53 3.77
N SER A 187 9.25 9.85 4.32
CA SER A 187 10.15 10.43 5.33
C SER A 187 10.91 11.63 4.79
N TYR A 188 11.34 11.58 3.52
CA TYR A 188 12.00 12.70 2.86
C TYR A 188 11.08 13.93 2.79
N GLY A 189 9.83 13.77 2.34
CA GLY A 189 8.85 14.85 2.28
C GLY A 189 8.48 15.39 3.66
N MET A 190 8.29 14.50 4.65
CA MET A 190 7.92 14.87 6.01
C MET A 190 9.03 15.56 6.79
N LEU A 191 10.30 15.21 6.56
CA LEU A 191 11.43 15.84 7.25
C LEU A 191 11.90 17.12 6.54
N LEU A 192 12.02 17.09 5.21
CA LEU A 192 12.55 18.23 4.47
C LEU A 192 11.53 19.33 4.26
N GLY A 193 10.23 19.01 4.21
CA GLY A 193 9.21 20.04 4.05
C GLY A 193 9.21 21.07 5.19
N PRO A 194 9.15 20.65 6.47
CA PRO A 194 9.24 21.56 7.61
C PRO A 194 10.60 22.26 7.72
N MET A 195 11.69 21.56 7.39
CA MET A 195 13.03 22.17 7.38
C MET A 195 13.15 23.26 6.30
N ALA A 196 12.64 23.00 5.09
CA ALA A 196 12.57 23.98 4.02
C ALA A 196 11.71 25.19 4.40
N ALA A 197 10.57 24.95 5.07
CA ALA A 197 9.72 26.02 5.61
C ALA A 197 10.46 26.84 6.69
N LEU A 198 11.19 26.18 7.58
CA LEU A 198 12.01 26.84 8.61
C LEU A 198 13.06 27.76 7.99
N PHE A 199 13.71 27.33 6.90
CA PHE A 199 14.68 28.14 6.14
C PHE A 199 14.04 29.07 5.09
N HIS A 200 12.72 29.26 5.11
CA HIS A 200 11.98 30.16 4.23
C HIS A 200 12.14 29.84 2.73
N VAL A 201 12.39 28.57 2.41
CA VAL A 201 12.40 28.08 1.03
C VAL A 201 10.95 28.02 0.53
N PRO A 202 10.62 28.74 -0.56
CA PRO A 202 9.24 28.76 -1.07
C PRO A 202 8.79 27.35 -1.48
N GLY A 203 7.60 26.97 -1.00
CA GLY A 203 7.01 25.67 -1.30
C GLY A 203 7.46 24.52 -0.39
N GLY A 204 8.23 24.76 0.68
CA GLY A 204 8.66 23.71 1.61
C GLY A 204 7.51 22.84 2.14
N LEU A 205 6.39 23.44 2.56
CA LEU A 205 5.22 22.68 3.03
C LEU A 205 4.56 21.82 1.95
N HIS A 206 4.70 22.16 0.66
CA HIS A 206 4.19 21.31 -0.43
C HIS A 206 4.91 19.96 -0.47
N TRP A 207 6.18 19.89 -0.06
CA TRP A 207 6.90 18.62 0.01
C TRP A 207 6.34 17.69 1.10
N SER A 208 5.92 18.24 2.25
CA SER A 208 5.21 17.48 3.27
C SER A 208 3.88 16.96 2.75
N ILE A 209 3.11 17.81 2.06
CA ILE A 209 1.82 17.42 1.46
C ILE A 209 2.01 16.31 0.44
N LEU A 210 3.03 16.41 -0.43
CA LEU A 210 3.37 15.37 -1.39
C LEU A 210 3.79 14.07 -0.70
N GLY A 211 4.56 14.14 0.39
CA GLY A 211 4.90 12.97 1.21
C GLY A 211 3.66 12.29 1.78
N VAL A 212 2.71 13.06 2.33
CA VAL A 212 1.44 12.54 2.83
C VAL A 212 0.60 11.93 1.70
N ALA A 213 0.45 12.62 0.56
CA ALA A 213 -0.26 12.09 -0.59
C ALA A 213 0.36 10.77 -1.09
N PHE A 214 1.68 10.69 -1.10
CA PHE A 214 2.42 9.50 -1.51
C PHE A 214 2.20 8.31 -0.55
N ILE A 215 2.20 8.54 0.77
CA ILE A 215 1.93 7.44 1.72
C ILE A 215 0.48 6.93 1.59
N TYR A 216 -0.50 7.81 1.32
CA TYR A 216 -1.87 7.38 1.04
C TYR A 216 -1.99 6.59 -0.26
N TYR A 217 -1.27 6.99 -1.31
CA TYR A 217 -1.26 6.28 -2.59
C TYR A 217 -0.66 4.87 -2.44
N THR A 218 0.50 4.75 -1.80
CA THR A 218 1.13 3.45 -1.53
C THR A 218 0.27 2.58 -0.61
N GLN A 219 -0.43 3.19 0.35
CA GLN A 219 -1.39 2.51 1.21
C GLN A 219 -2.58 1.93 0.42
N PHE A 220 -3.10 2.65 -0.57
CA PHE A 220 -4.14 2.16 -1.49
C PHE A 220 -3.64 0.94 -2.28
N LEU A 221 -2.43 1.04 -2.86
CA LEU A 221 -1.81 -0.06 -3.61
C LEU A 221 -1.56 -1.28 -2.74
N LEU A 222 -1.17 -1.10 -1.49
CA LEU A 222 -0.97 -2.22 -0.57
C LEU A 222 -2.27 -2.96 -0.29
N TYR A 223 -3.37 -2.24 -0.03
CA TYR A 223 -4.67 -2.87 0.21
C TYR A 223 -5.17 -3.65 -1.01
N ASP A 224 -4.98 -3.09 -2.20
CA ASP A 224 -5.34 -3.77 -3.44
C ASP A 224 -4.50 -5.03 -3.68
N ARG A 225 -3.18 -4.99 -3.41
CA ARG A 225 -2.30 -6.16 -3.50
C ARG A 225 -2.67 -7.24 -2.47
N VAL A 226 -3.06 -6.86 -1.25
CA VAL A 226 -3.53 -7.82 -0.25
C VAL A 226 -4.83 -8.48 -0.70
N ASN A 227 -5.75 -7.74 -1.31
CA ASN A 227 -6.96 -8.34 -1.90
C ASN A 227 -6.63 -9.34 -3.01
N GLU A 228 -5.67 -9.01 -3.88
CA GLU A 228 -5.21 -9.90 -4.95
C GLU A 228 -4.71 -11.24 -4.42
N LEU A 229 -3.96 -11.24 -3.31
CA LEU A 229 -3.51 -12.48 -2.65
C LEU A 229 -4.66 -13.42 -2.27
N PHE A 230 -5.78 -12.87 -1.82
CA PHE A 230 -6.97 -13.66 -1.47
C PHE A 230 -7.73 -14.12 -2.72
N THR A 231 -7.87 -13.25 -3.72
CA THR A 231 -8.55 -13.62 -4.97
C THR A 231 -7.79 -14.68 -5.76
N ASP A 232 -6.45 -14.68 -5.72
CA ASP A 232 -5.60 -15.70 -6.33
C ASP A 232 -5.85 -17.10 -5.74
N GLU A 233 -6.33 -17.16 -4.49
CA GLU A 233 -6.72 -18.40 -3.81
C GLU A 233 -8.21 -18.75 -3.96
N GLY A 234 -8.95 -17.95 -4.73
CA GLY A 234 -10.40 -18.10 -4.86
C GLY A 234 -11.19 -17.69 -3.62
N LYS A 235 -10.58 -16.91 -2.71
CA LYS A 235 -11.25 -16.30 -1.55
C LYS A 235 -11.77 -14.90 -1.91
N GLU A 236 -12.74 -14.42 -1.14
CA GLU A 236 -13.25 -13.06 -1.30
C GLU A 236 -12.22 -12.01 -0.83
N ALA A 237 -12.22 -10.85 -1.49
CA ALA A 237 -11.34 -9.73 -1.16
C ALA A 237 -11.71 -9.12 0.20
N PRO A 238 -10.85 -9.20 1.23
CA PRO A 238 -11.22 -8.82 2.59
C PRO A 238 -11.27 -7.30 2.85
N LEU A 239 -10.68 -6.48 1.99
CA LEU A 239 -10.50 -5.04 2.22
C LEU A 239 -11.32 -4.18 1.27
N ASN A 240 -12.07 -3.22 1.83
CA ASN A 240 -12.70 -2.15 1.08
C ASN A 240 -11.68 -1.03 0.81
N VAL A 241 -10.91 -1.15 -0.28
CA VAL A 241 -9.80 -0.23 -0.61
C VAL A 241 -10.24 1.25 -0.59
N TRP A 242 -11.45 1.56 -1.05
CA TRP A 242 -11.97 2.93 -1.10
C TRP A 242 -12.04 3.65 0.24
N TRP A 243 -12.14 2.92 1.35
CA TRP A 243 -12.17 3.49 2.69
C TRP A 243 -10.81 4.02 3.15
N CYS A 244 -9.74 3.77 2.39
CA CYS A 244 -8.42 4.34 2.67
C CYS A 244 -8.32 5.81 2.27
N LEU A 245 -9.25 6.34 1.46
CA LEU A 245 -9.18 7.73 1.03
C LEU A 245 -9.27 8.66 2.24
N PRO A 246 -8.49 9.75 2.29
CA PRO A 246 -8.47 10.67 3.42
C PRO A 246 -9.86 11.21 3.81
N ILE A 247 -10.74 11.37 2.83
CA ILE A 247 -12.13 11.84 3.03
C ILE A 247 -12.97 10.89 3.90
N PHE A 248 -12.62 9.61 3.96
CA PHE A 248 -13.31 8.62 4.77
C PHE A 248 -12.65 8.44 6.15
N PHE A 249 -11.87 9.39 6.66
CA PHE A 249 -11.45 9.33 8.05
C PHE A 249 -12.68 9.27 8.99
N PRO A 250 -12.79 8.31 9.93
CA PRO A 250 -11.75 7.42 10.46
C PRO A 250 -11.64 6.01 9.84
N PHE A 251 -12.43 5.66 8.81
CA PHE A 251 -12.46 4.33 8.20
C PHE A 251 -11.10 3.83 7.67
N ASN A 252 -10.17 4.73 7.33
CA ASN A 252 -8.80 4.32 6.96
C ASN A 252 -8.11 3.51 8.08
N ILE A 253 -8.38 3.84 9.36
CA ILE A 253 -7.85 3.07 10.50
C ILE A 253 -8.44 1.65 10.50
N ILE A 254 -9.74 1.52 10.24
CA ILE A 254 -10.43 0.23 10.16
C ILE A 254 -9.80 -0.65 9.09
N VAL A 255 -9.59 -0.11 7.88
CA VAL A 255 -8.96 -0.87 6.79
C VAL A 255 -7.51 -1.21 7.11
N GLY A 256 -6.78 -0.32 7.79
CA GLY A 256 -5.42 -0.60 8.25
C GLY A 256 -5.37 -1.79 9.21
N LEU A 257 -6.27 -1.84 10.19
CA LEU A 257 -6.37 -2.96 11.14
C LEU A 257 -6.74 -4.27 10.43
N ARG A 258 -7.75 -4.24 9.56
CA ARG A 258 -8.14 -5.39 8.73
C ARG A 258 -6.97 -5.86 7.87
N GLN A 259 -6.25 -4.95 7.21
CA GLN A 259 -5.10 -5.30 6.37
C GLN A 259 -4.03 -6.07 7.14
N VAL A 260 -3.69 -5.61 8.34
CA VAL A 260 -2.68 -6.29 9.17
C VAL A 260 -3.16 -7.68 9.58
N HIS A 261 -4.42 -7.78 10.01
CA HIS A 261 -5.02 -9.04 10.42
C HIS A 261 -5.07 -10.08 9.30
N PHE A 262 -5.69 -9.73 8.15
CA PHE A 262 -5.85 -10.65 7.03
C PHE A 262 -4.53 -11.02 6.37
N LEU A 263 -3.59 -10.08 6.26
CA LEU A 263 -2.25 -10.41 5.76
C LEU A 263 -1.52 -11.36 6.70
N SER A 264 -1.60 -11.15 8.01
CA SER A 264 -1.00 -12.08 8.97
C SER A 264 -1.62 -13.47 8.88
N GLN A 265 -2.94 -13.58 8.76
CA GLN A 265 -3.62 -14.87 8.58
C GLN A 265 -3.17 -15.57 7.30
N TYR A 266 -3.15 -14.85 6.18
CA TYR A 266 -2.67 -15.36 4.89
C TYR A 266 -1.26 -15.96 5.02
N LEU A 267 -0.34 -15.24 5.67
CA LEU A 267 1.03 -15.70 5.84
C LEU A 267 1.15 -16.90 6.80
N TYR A 268 0.34 -16.97 7.86
CA TYR A 268 0.26 -18.16 8.71
C TYR A 268 -0.19 -19.38 7.92
N GLU A 269 -1.24 -19.25 7.10
CA GLU A 269 -1.74 -20.35 6.27
C GLU A 269 -0.69 -20.82 5.26
N LYS A 270 0.04 -19.88 4.63
CA LYS A 270 1.14 -20.19 3.70
C LYS A 270 2.29 -20.96 4.33
N ARG A 271 2.48 -20.79 5.63
CA ARG A 271 3.51 -21.48 6.42
C ARG A 271 2.99 -22.77 7.06
N GLY A 272 1.79 -23.21 6.72
CA GLY A 272 1.20 -24.47 7.17
C GLY A 272 0.49 -24.40 8.52
N ALA A 273 0.37 -23.21 9.13
CA ALA A 273 -0.39 -23.03 10.37
C ALA A 273 -1.89 -22.98 10.06
N ASN A 274 -2.54 -24.16 10.09
CA ASN A 274 -3.98 -24.31 9.86
C ASN A 274 -4.64 -25.03 11.05
N PRO A 275 -5.51 -24.35 11.83
CA PRO A 275 -5.92 -22.95 11.68
C PRO A 275 -4.84 -21.93 12.11
N PRO A 276 -4.86 -20.70 11.59
CA PRO A 276 -4.02 -19.61 12.07
C PRO A 276 -4.22 -19.35 13.57
N PRO A 277 -3.20 -18.86 14.29
CA PRO A 277 -3.33 -18.44 15.68
C PRO A 277 -4.45 -17.39 15.87
N LYS A 278 -5.16 -17.48 16.99
CA LYS A 278 -6.19 -16.50 17.34
C LYS A 278 -5.58 -15.14 17.62
N ASP A 279 -6.30 -14.10 17.23
CA ASP A 279 -5.92 -12.71 17.41
C ASP A 279 -6.83 -12.06 18.46
N PRO A 280 -6.35 -11.81 19.69
CA PRO A 280 -7.15 -11.24 20.76
C PRO A 280 -7.80 -9.90 20.41
N VAL A 281 -7.17 -9.13 19.53
CA VAL A 281 -7.70 -7.84 19.09
C VAL A 281 -8.87 -8.06 18.15
N ALA A 282 -8.78 -8.98 17.20
CA ALA A 282 -9.89 -9.31 16.31
C ALA A 282 -11.05 -10.00 17.06
N ASP A 283 -10.73 -10.80 18.09
CA ASP A 283 -11.73 -11.41 18.98
C ASP A 283 -12.49 -10.35 19.79
N PHE A 284 -11.84 -9.23 20.15
CA PHE A 284 -12.47 -8.14 20.89
C PHE A 284 -13.19 -7.14 19.96
N PHE A 285 -12.68 -6.90 18.76
CA PHE A 285 -13.22 -5.98 17.76
C PHE A 285 -13.61 -6.75 16.48
N PRO A 286 -14.84 -7.31 16.41
CA PRO A 286 -15.23 -8.26 15.36
C PRO A 286 -15.12 -7.72 13.93
N PHE A 287 -15.25 -6.41 13.73
CA PHE A 287 -15.07 -5.77 12.42
C PHE A 287 -13.68 -6.01 11.80
N ILE A 288 -12.68 -6.44 12.57
CA ILE A 288 -11.33 -6.69 12.06
C ILE A 288 -11.26 -8.02 11.30
N GLY A 289 -11.93 -9.06 11.80
CA GLY A 289 -11.94 -10.40 11.21
C GLY A 289 -13.21 -10.76 10.45
N ALA A 290 -14.24 -9.91 10.48
CA ALA A 290 -15.50 -10.17 9.79
C ALA A 290 -15.35 -10.25 8.25
N GLU A 291 -16.27 -10.94 7.60
CA GLU A 291 -16.46 -10.92 6.14
C GLU A 291 -16.59 -9.47 5.60
N PRO A 292 -16.37 -9.24 4.29
CA PRO A 292 -16.51 -7.91 3.70
C PRO A 292 -17.89 -7.31 4.02
N PHE A 293 -17.90 -6.09 4.56
CA PHE A 293 -19.12 -5.37 4.95
C PHE A 293 -19.13 -3.94 4.42
N SER A 294 -20.32 -3.35 4.26
CA SER A 294 -20.47 -1.95 3.87
C SER A 294 -20.30 -0.98 5.05
N TRP A 295 -20.05 0.31 4.78
CA TRP A 295 -19.90 1.30 5.86
C TRP A 295 -21.22 1.49 6.62
N GLN A 296 -22.34 1.29 5.93
CA GLN A 296 -23.69 1.31 6.51
C GLN A 296 -23.86 0.13 7.46
N GLU A 297 -23.53 -1.08 7.02
CA GLU A 297 -23.56 -2.28 7.86
C GLU A 297 -22.69 -2.10 9.11
N PHE A 298 -21.49 -1.54 8.95
CA PHE A 298 -20.62 -1.25 10.08
C PHE A 298 -21.33 -0.34 11.10
N LEU A 299 -21.90 0.78 10.67
CA LEU A 299 -22.54 1.74 11.59
C LEU A 299 -23.85 1.21 12.21
N LEU A 300 -24.60 0.39 11.48
CA LEU A 300 -25.92 -0.09 11.90
C LEU A 300 -25.87 -1.39 12.71
N THR A 301 -24.68 -2.00 12.83
CA THR A 301 -24.49 -3.30 13.46
C THR A 301 -23.53 -3.19 14.65
N PRO A 302 -24.01 -2.77 15.84
CA PRO A 302 -23.17 -2.56 17.03
C PRO A 302 -22.33 -3.79 17.43
N ARG A 303 -22.83 -5.00 17.19
CA ARG A 303 -22.07 -6.25 17.40
C ARG A 303 -20.76 -6.35 16.61
N LEU A 304 -20.61 -5.58 15.52
CA LEU A 304 -19.34 -5.51 14.78
C LEU A 304 -18.31 -4.65 15.51
N TRP A 305 -18.73 -3.71 16.34
CA TRP A 305 -17.82 -2.72 16.93
C TRP A 305 -16.96 -3.34 18.00
N CYS A 306 -17.55 -4.01 18.98
CA CYS A 306 -16.80 -4.72 20.00
C CYS A 306 -17.60 -5.87 20.59
N ARG A 307 -16.90 -6.83 21.17
CA ARG A 307 -17.48 -8.00 21.82
C ARG A 307 -18.45 -7.65 22.95
N LEU A 308 -18.28 -6.49 23.58
CA LEU A 308 -19.20 -6.01 24.63
C LEU A 308 -20.61 -5.71 24.10
N LEU A 309 -20.76 -5.51 22.79
CA LEU A 309 -22.04 -5.21 22.13
C LEU A 309 -22.59 -6.42 21.36
N GLN A 310 -22.09 -7.63 21.62
CA GLN A 310 -22.50 -8.84 20.90
C GLN A 310 -24.01 -9.12 21.01
N ASP A 311 -24.61 -8.77 22.15
CA ASP A 311 -26.02 -9.02 22.47
C ASP A 311 -26.94 -7.87 22.07
N VAL A 312 -26.40 -6.79 21.50
CA VAL A 312 -27.18 -5.64 21.06
C VAL A 312 -27.74 -5.91 19.66
N GLU A 313 -29.07 -6.03 19.57
CA GLU A 313 -29.77 -6.16 18.29
C GLU A 313 -29.44 -4.98 17.37
N GLY A 314 -29.39 -5.26 16.06
CA GLY A 314 -29.10 -4.25 15.04
C GLY A 314 -30.09 -3.08 15.10
N VAL A 315 -29.64 -1.90 14.69
CA VAL A 315 -30.50 -0.71 14.68
C VAL A 315 -31.56 -0.89 13.60
N ASP A 316 -32.84 -0.95 14.00
CA ASP A 316 -33.95 -1.02 13.05
C ASP A 316 -33.99 0.26 12.20
N ASN A 317 -33.76 0.09 10.89
CA ASN A 317 -33.77 1.18 9.92
C ASN A 317 -35.07 2.01 9.98
N ASN A 318 -36.19 1.41 10.39
CA ASN A 318 -37.48 2.09 10.49
C ASN A 318 -37.56 3.05 11.69
N LYS A 319 -36.71 2.88 12.70
CA LYS A 319 -36.62 3.72 13.88
C LYS A 319 -35.64 4.89 13.71
N LEU A 320 -34.91 4.95 12.59
CA LEU A 320 -33.99 6.04 12.30
C LEU A 320 -34.74 7.32 11.88
N PRO A 321 -34.25 8.51 12.26
CA PRO A 321 -34.77 9.78 11.77
C PRO A 321 -34.88 9.82 10.25
N ALA A 322 -35.92 10.47 9.72
CA ALA A 322 -36.15 10.62 8.27
C ALA A 322 -34.91 11.04 7.44
N PRO A 323 -34.08 12.04 7.86
CA PRO A 323 -32.89 12.40 7.09
C PRO A 323 -31.86 11.28 6.99
N ILE A 324 -31.73 10.45 8.03
CA ILE A 324 -30.78 9.32 8.03
C ILE A 324 -31.30 8.19 7.16
N ARG A 325 -32.62 7.92 7.19
CA ARG A 325 -33.25 6.94 6.30
C ARG A 325 -33.08 7.29 4.83
N GLU A 326 -33.21 8.58 4.47
CA GLU A 326 -33.05 9.02 3.10
C GLU A 326 -31.60 8.84 2.61
N ILE A 327 -30.62 9.14 3.45
CA ILE A 327 -29.18 8.93 3.15
C ILE A 327 -28.84 7.44 3.01
N LEU A 328 -29.41 6.58 3.85
CA LEU A 328 -29.17 5.13 3.80
C LEU A 328 -29.91 4.44 2.64
N SER A 329 -30.98 5.04 2.11
CA SER A 329 -31.76 4.50 0.99
C SER A 329 -31.20 4.85 -0.40
N LYS A 330 -30.18 5.72 -0.46
CA LYS A 330 -29.50 6.16 -1.67
C LYS A 330 -28.15 5.46 -1.80
#